data_AF-A0A6B1E1M3-F1
#
_entry.id   AF-A0A6B1E1M3-F1
#
_cell.length_a   1.000
_cell.length_b   1.000
_cell.length_c   1.000
_cell.angle_alpha   90.00
_cell.angle_beta   90.00
_cell.angle_gamma   90.00
#
_symmetry.space_group_name_H-M   'P 1'
#
loop_
_entity.id
_entity.type
_entity.pdbx_description
1 polymer ?
#
loop_
_entity_poly.entity_id
_entity_poly.type
_entity_poly.pdbx_seq_one_letter_code
_entity_poly.pdbx_strand_id
1 'polypeptide(L)' 'KALLARPPGEIMYTYGAGSYARHIEAAEQRGIAVRRYDSPRTKLDIDVPADLHSYQRIIARGGYDYLPALNPIQDIR' A
#
# COMPACT_ATOMS: atom_id res chain seq x y z
N LYS A 1 2.39 -0.56 -3.85
CA LYS A 1 3.70 -0.21 -3.24
C LYS A 1 3.42 0.80 -2.13
N ALA A 2 3.99 0.63 -0.95
CA ALA A 2 3.78 1.57 0.16
C ALA A 2 4.88 2.64 0.24
N LEU A 3 4.50 3.86 0.65
CA LEU A 3 5.41 4.95 1.00
C LEU A 3 5.20 5.31 2.47
N LEU A 4 6.29 5.32 3.24
CA LEU A 4 6.31 5.85 4.61
C LEU A 4 7.15 7.14 4.60
N ALA A 5 6.53 8.28 4.90
CA ALA A 5 7.16 9.59 4.85
C ALA A 5 7.30 10.21 6.25
N ARG A 6 8.43 10.84 6.52
CA ARG A 6 8.67 11.64 7.73
C ARG A 6 9.61 12.82 7.42
N PRO A 7 9.16 14.08 7.55
CA PRO A 7 7.76 14.47 7.74
C PRO A 7 6.90 14.16 6.50
N PRO A 8 5.57 13.99 6.64
CA PRO A 8 4.68 13.84 5.50
C PRO A 8 4.61 15.13 4.68
N GLY A 9 4.29 15.04 3.39
CA GLY A 9 4.12 16.19 2.50
C GLY A 9 5.40 16.80 1.93
N GLU A 10 6.59 16.29 2.28
CA GLU A 10 7.84 16.79 1.71
C GLU A 10 7.99 16.51 0.21
N ILE A 11 7.29 15.54 -0.35
CA ILE A 11 7.25 15.31 -1.80
C ILE A 11 5.79 15.23 -2.26
N MET A 12 5.55 15.60 -3.51
CA MET A 12 4.22 15.44 -4.10
C MET A 12 3.88 13.95 -4.24
N TYR A 13 2.73 13.53 -3.71
CA TYR A 13 2.29 12.15 -3.84
C TYR A 13 1.73 11.89 -5.22
N THR A 14 2.27 10.86 -5.85
CA THR A 14 1.79 10.35 -7.13
C THR A 14 1.34 8.90 -6.99
N TYR A 15 0.36 8.51 -7.80
CA TYR A 15 -0.26 7.19 -7.75
C TYR A 15 -0.24 6.52 -9.13
N GLY A 16 -0.54 5.23 -9.16
CA GLY A 16 -0.54 4.42 -10.38
C GLY A 16 0.85 3.97 -10.83
N ALA A 17 0.93 3.54 -12.09
CA ALA A 17 2.17 3.06 -12.69
C ALA A 17 3.30 4.10 -12.57
N GLY A 18 4.51 3.60 -12.28
CA GLY A 18 5.70 4.45 -12.14
C GLY A 18 5.70 5.39 -10.92
N SER A 19 4.67 5.39 -10.07
CA SER A 19 4.60 6.26 -8.86
C SER A 19 5.86 6.14 -8.00
N TYR A 20 6.29 4.91 -7.70
CA TYR A 20 7.51 4.67 -6.95
C TYR A 20 8.75 5.37 -7.52
N ALA A 21 9.00 5.28 -8.83
CA ALA A 21 10.17 5.93 -9.43
C ALA A 21 10.08 7.45 -9.28
N ARG A 22 8.90 8.02 -9.54
CA ARG A 22 8.63 9.45 -9.34
C ARG A 22 8.82 9.91 -7.89
N HIS A 23 8.47 9.07 -6.91
CA HIS A 23 8.72 9.37 -5.49
C HIS A 23 10.21 9.38 -5.14
N ILE A 24 11.00 8.48 -5.72
CA ILE A 24 12.47 8.46 -5.54
C ILE A 24 13.08 9.73 -6.13
N GLU A 25 12.74 10.07 -7.38
CA GLU A 25 13.24 11.26 -8.06
C GLU A 25 12.89 12.55 -7.29
N ALA A 26 11.66 12.66 -6.79
CA ALA A 26 11.23 13.82 -5.99
C ALA A 26 11.98 13.93 -4.65
N ALA A 27 12.31 12.80 -4.01
CA ALA A 27 13.10 12.80 -2.79
C ALA A 27 14.56 13.21 -3.06
N GLU A 28 15.16 12.68 -4.13
CA GLU A 28 16.53 13.02 -4.56
C GLU A 28 16.67 14.51 -4.88
N GLN A 29 15.72 15.09 -5.62
CA GLN A 29 15.70 16.53 -5.93
C GLN A 29 15.64 17.44 -4.70
N ARG A 30 15.14 16.92 -3.56
CA ARG A 30 15.03 17.65 -2.29
C ARG A 30 16.10 17.25 -1.28
N GLY A 31 17.05 16.39 -1.65
CA GLY A 31 18.08 15.87 -0.74
C GLY A 31 17.51 15.03 0.41
N ILE A 32 16.33 14.43 0.25
CA ILE A 32 15.67 13.62 1.27
C ILE A 32 16.25 12.21 1.25
N ALA A 33 16.62 11.70 2.41
CA ALA A 33 17.13 10.33 2.54
C ALA A 33 16.05 9.29 2.24
N VAL A 34 16.34 8.36 1.34
CA VAL A 34 15.44 7.26 0.98
C VAL A 34 15.99 5.94 1.49
N ARG A 35 15.11 5.12 2.10
CA ARG A 35 15.42 3.72 2.47
C ARG A 35 14.44 2.78 1.80
N ARG A 36 14.96 1.71 1.19
CA ARG A 36 14.16 0.64 0.61
C ARG A 36 13.90 -0.43 1.67
N TYR A 37 12.64 -0.84 1.80
CA TYR A 37 12.22 -1.90 2.70
C TYR A 37 11.38 -2.91 1.91
N ASP A 38 11.87 -4.14 1.78
CA ASP A 38 11.12 -5.25 1.18
C ASP A 38 10.55 -6.10 2.31
N SER A 39 9.22 -6.20 2.35
CA SER A 39 8.51 -7.09 3.25
C SER A 39 7.42 -7.82 2.49
N PRO A 40 7.39 -9.16 2.52
CA PRO A 40 6.29 -9.94 1.95
C PRO A 40 4.92 -9.52 2.48
N ARG A 41 4.87 -9.00 3.72
CA ARG A 41 3.63 -8.59 4.38
C ARG A 41 3.04 -7.29 3.86
N THR A 42 3.80 -6.49 3.11
CA THR A 42 3.36 -5.21 2.54
C THR A 42 3.28 -5.24 1.01
N LYS A 43 3.33 -6.44 0.40
CA LYS A 43 3.32 -6.60 -1.07
C LYS A 43 1.92 -6.55 -1.69
N LEU A 44 0.88 -6.86 -0.92
CA LEU A 44 -0.50 -6.83 -1.43
C LEU A 44 -1.06 -5.41 -1.33
N ASP A 45 -1.31 -4.79 -2.49
CA ASP A 45 -2.16 -3.61 -2.61
C ASP A 45 -3.62 -4.08 -2.77
N ILE A 46 -4.58 -3.35 -2.18
CA ILE A 46 -6.02 -3.63 -2.28
C ILE A 46 -6.65 -2.50 -3.10
N ASP A 47 -6.78 -2.70 -4.41
CA ASP A 47 -7.25 -1.67 -5.34
C ASP A 47 -8.67 -1.96 -5.84
N VAL A 48 -9.02 -3.24 -5.98
CA VAL A 48 -10.34 -3.70 -6.44
C VAL A 48 -10.97 -4.71 -5.48
N PRO A 49 -12.30 -4.88 -5.48
CA PRO A 49 -12.96 -5.84 -4.60
C PRO A 49 -12.40 -7.27 -4.67
N ALA A 50 -11.93 -7.70 -5.85
CA ALA A 50 -11.34 -9.02 -6.04
C ALA A 50 -10.04 -9.26 -5.21
N ASP A 51 -9.31 -8.20 -4.83
CA ASP A 51 -8.08 -8.31 -4.04
C ASP A 51 -8.35 -8.79 -2.61
N LEU A 52 -9.59 -8.64 -2.13
CA LEU A 52 -10.03 -9.17 -0.82
C LEU A 52 -9.89 -10.69 -0.73
N HIS A 53 -10.04 -11.42 -1.85
CA HIS A 53 -9.81 -12.87 -1.86
C HIS A 53 -8.33 -13.22 -1.63
N SER A 54 -7.42 -12.42 -2.18
CA SER A 54 -5.97 -12.57 -1.93
C SER A 54 -5.64 -12.27 -0.47
N TYR A 55 -6.23 -11.21 0.08
CA TYR A 55 -6.09 -10.87 1.49
C TYR A 55 -6.60 -11.99 2.42
N GLN A 56 -7.80 -12.52 2.16
CA GLN A 56 -8.39 -13.64 2.90
C GLN A 56 -7.48 -14.87 2.96
N ARG A 57 -6.84 -15.22 1.83
CA ARG A 57 -5.87 -16.32 1.78
C ARG A 57 -4.63 -16.07 2.63
N ILE A 58 -4.14 -14.83 2.69
CA ILE A 58 -2.97 -14.47 3.50
C ILE A 58 -3.31 -14.56 4.99
N ILE A 59 -4.45 -14.01 5.41
CA ILE A 59 -4.84 -14.01 6.84
C ILE A 59 -5.14 -15.41 7.36
N ALA A 60 -5.80 -16.27 6.56
CA ALA A 60 -6.10 -17.65 6.94
C ALA A 60 -4.84 -18.48 7.17
N ARG A 61 -3.76 -18.20 6.43
CA ARG A 61 -2.44 -18.85 6.62
C ARG A 61 -1.67 -18.29 7.81
N GLY A 62 -1.95 -17.06 8.21
CA GLY A 62 -1.21 -16.35 9.26
C GLY A 62 -1.77 -16.56 10.67
N GLY A 63 -2.87 -17.31 10.83
CA GLY A 63 -3.51 -17.52 12.14
C GLY A 63 -4.10 -16.25 12.75
N TYR A 64 -4.42 -15.24 11.93
CA TYR A 64 -5.11 -14.05 12.40
C TYR A 64 -6.59 -14.39 12.63
N ASP A 65 -7.13 -14.02 13.78
CA ASP A 65 -8.58 -14.09 14.03
C ASP A 65 -9.29 -13.30 12.93
N TYR A 66 -10.21 -13.99 12.25
CA TYR A 66 -10.95 -13.45 11.12
C TYR A 66 -11.62 -12.13 11.53
N LEU A 67 -11.33 -11.03 10.84
CA LEU A 67 -12.16 -9.84 10.95
C LEU A 67 -13.58 -10.26 10.56
N PRO A 68 -14.59 -10.14 11.45
CA PRO A 68 -15.94 -10.56 11.15
C PRO A 68 -16.36 -9.92 9.83
N ALA A 69 -16.93 -10.77 8.96
CA ALA A 69 -17.13 -10.54 7.53
C ALA A 69 -17.20 -9.05 7.20
N LEU A 70 -16.26 -8.60 6.36
CA LEU A 70 -16.42 -7.36 5.62
C LEU A 70 -17.75 -7.50 4.88
N ASN A 71 -18.84 -7.00 5.48
CA ASN A 71 -20.09 -6.85 4.79
C ASN A 71 -19.75 -6.07 3.52
N PRO A 72 -20.11 -6.57 2.34
CA PRO A 72 -19.83 -5.85 1.11
C PRO A 72 -20.39 -4.45 1.32
N ILE A 73 -19.51 -3.44 1.27
CA ILE A 73 -19.91 -2.05 1.23
C ILE A 73 -20.72 -1.96 -0.05
N GLN A 74 -22.05 -2.02 0.09
CA GLN A 74 -22.96 -1.91 -1.03
C GLN A 74 -22.73 -0.54 -1.67
N ASP A 75 -22.56 -0.55 -2.99
CA ASP A 75 -22.30 0.58 -3.87
C ASP A 75 -22.78 1.93 -3.28
N ILE A 76 -21.82 2.79 -2.94
CA ILE A 76 -22.10 4.22 -2.80
C ILE A 76 -22.27 4.74 -4.23
N ARG A 77 -23.54 4.88 -4.63
CA ARG A 77 -23.96 5.49 -5.89
C ARG A 77 -23.47 6.93 -6.02
#